data_AF-A0A2U3QWC8-F1
#
_entry.id   AF-A0A2U3QWC8-F1
#
_cell.length_a   1.000
_cell.length_b   1.000
_cell.length_c   1.000
_cell.angle_alpha   90.00
_cell.angle_beta   90.00
_cell.angle_gamma   90.00
#
_symmetry.space_group_name_H-M   'P 1'
#
loop_
_entity.id
_entity.type
_entity.pdbx_description
1 polymer ?
#
loop_
_entity_poly.entity_id
_entity_poly.type
_entity_poly.pdbx_seq_one_letter_code
_entity_poly.pdbx_strand_id
1 'polypeptide(L)'
;MQEDAVILQRMSSRSFNIYCINQLLLKLSNKYPNCHFENKTVVLNYMAKALANELLTTDQANSGNFRFNDVGRFKEQYLANIESDTDRSMKAQLKRKIARVFEADIAYQILTSCDFGAAVKNKYYIKLLKNISLSDHIKSKILHEVQAVCGNDIEQLKVIPFDESKQVTNGTT
;
A
#
# COMPACT_ATOMS: atom_id res chain seq x y z
N MET A 1 -0.19 30.95 8.03
CA MET A 1 0.19 29.63 8.59
C MET A 1 0.12 29.56 10.11
N GLN A 2 0.89 30.35 10.87
CA GLN A 2 0.80 30.32 12.36
C GLN A 2 -0.61 30.71 12.86
N GLU A 3 -1.19 31.77 12.31
CA GLU A 3 -2.54 32.25 12.65
C GLU A 3 -3.62 31.21 12.29
N ASP A 4 -3.49 30.57 11.12
CA ASP A 4 -4.42 29.54 10.67
C ASP A 4 -4.38 28.30 11.58
N ALA A 5 -3.19 27.93 12.08
CA ALA A 5 -3.05 26.83 13.04
C ALA A 5 -3.75 27.12 14.36
N VAL A 6 -3.66 28.36 14.88
CA VAL A 6 -4.36 28.78 16.10
C VAL A 6 -5.88 28.75 15.91
N ILE A 7 -6.37 29.18 14.74
CA ILE A 7 -7.79 29.11 14.38
C ILE A 7 -8.25 27.65 14.35
N LEU A 8 -7.50 26.77 13.69
CA LEU A 8 -7.82 25.34 13.59
C LEU A 8 -7.86 24.65 14.96
N GLN A 9 -6.89 24.92 15.83
CA GLN A 9 -6.85 24.35 17.18
C GLN A 9 -8.09 24.75 18.00
N ARG A 10 -8.51 26.02 17.90
CA ARG A 10 -9.72 26.52 18.57
C ARG A 10 -10.99 25.88 18.02
N MET A 11 -11.10 25.78 16.69
CA MET A 11 -12.30 25.24 16.03
C MET A 11 -12.44 23.72 16.21
N SER A 12 -11.33 22.99 16.29
CA SER A 12 -11.34 21.53 16.46
C SER A 12 -11.34 21.09 17.92
N SER A 13 -11.10 22.00 18.87
CA SER A 13 -10.85 21.69 20.29
C SER A 13 -9.69 20.69 20.48
N ARG A 14 -8.65 20.79 19.64
CA ARG A 14 -7.47 19.90 19.66
C ARG A 14 -6.20 20.73 19.65
N SER A 15 -5.27 20.43 20.54
CA SER A 15 -3.97 21.10 20.65
C SER A 15 -2.89 20.48 19.74
N PHE A 16 -3.25 20.17 18.49
CA PHE A 16 -2.28 19.65 17.52
C PHE A 16 -1.31 20.74 17.06
N ASN A 17 -0.02 20.41 17.00
CA ASN A 17 1.00 21.35 16.54
C ASN A 17 0.91 21.58 15.03
N ILE A 18 1.53 22.65 14.55
CA ILE A 18 1.50 23.04 13.13
C ILE A 18 2.05 21.94 12.20
N TYR A 19 2.97 21.12 12.70
CA TYR A 19 3.56 20.03 11.94
C TYR A 19 2.54 18.91 11.70
N CYS A 20 1.78 18.49 12.71
CA CYS A 20 0.69 17.53 12.57
C CYS A 20 -0.40 18.05 11.62
N ILE A 21 -0.78 19.32 11.74
CA ILE A 21 -1.77 19.95 10.87
C ILE A 21 -1.31 19.89 9.40
N ASN A 22 -0.04 20.22 9.13
CA ASN A 22 0.53 20.14 7.79
C ASN A 22 0.60 18.70 7.25
N GLN A 23 0.93 17.72 8.10
CA GLN A 23 0.93 16.31 7.71
C GLN A 23 -0.48 15.82 7.34
N LEU A 24 -1.50 16.25 8.08
CA LEU A 24 -2.89 15.87 7.82
C LEU A 24 -3.41 16.50 6.53
N LEU A 25 -3.03 17.75 6.26
CA LEU A 25 -3.29 18.45 5.01
C LEU A 25 -2.69 17.72 3.80
N LEU A 26 -1.42 17.32 3.90
CA LEU A 26 -0.75 16.56 2.84
C LEU A 26 -1.46 15.22 2.57
N LYS A 27 -1.85 14.49 3.62
CA LYS A 27 -2.61 13.24 3.50
C LYS A 27 -3.96 13.44 2.80
N LEU A 28 -4.71 14.49 3.17
CA LEU A 28 -6.00 14.79 2.55
C LEU A 28 -5.86 15.21 1.09
N SER A 29 -4.86 16.04 0.78
CA SER A 29 -4.55 16.44 -0.60
C SER A 29 -4.21 15.25 -1.48
N ASN A 30 -3.41 14.30 -0.97
CA ASN A 30 -3.08 13.08 -1.70
C ASN A 30 -4.28 12.16 -1.87
N LYS A 31 -5.16 12.08 -0.86
CA LYS A 31 -6.35 11.22 -0.91
C LYS A 31 -7.42 11.75 -1.86
N TYR A 32 -7.55 13.07 -2.00
CA TYR A 32 -8.57 13.71 -2.81
C TYR A 32 -7.96 14.83 -3.69
N PRO A 33 -7.25 14.48 -4.76
CA PRO A 33 -6.51 15.45 -5.58
C PRO A 33 -7.40 16.47 -6.30
N ASN A 34 -8.69 16.15 -6.48
CA ASN A 34 -9.67 17.01 -7.16
C ASN A 34 -10.60 17.77 -6.18
N CYS A 35 -10.28 17.80 -4.88
CA CYS A 35 -11.05 18.60 -3.93
C CYS A 35 -10.78 20.09 -4.14
N HIS A 36 -11.69 20.76 -4.84
CA HIS A 36 -11.72 22.22 -4.91
C HIS A 36 -12.49 22.79 -3.72
N PHE A 37 -11.92 23.81 -3.08
CA PHE A 37 -12.61 24.60 -2.07
C PHE A 37 -12.74 26.03 -2.57
N GLU A 38 -13.98 26.54 -2.55
CA GLU A 38 -14.31 27.86 -3.10
C GLU A 38 -13.61 29.01 -2.38
N ASN A 39 -13.34 28.86 -1.08
CA ASN A 39 -12.66 29.88 -0.28
C ASN A 39 -12.01 29.29 0.98
N LYS A 40 -11.10 30.08 1.58
CA LYS A 40 -10.31 29.72 2.77
C LYS A 40 -11.16 29.35 3.98
N THR A 41 -12.32 29.97 4.17
CA THR A 41 -13.20 29.69 5.31
C THR A 41 -13.78 28.28 5.23
N VAL A 42 -14.18 27.84 4.03
CA VAL A 42 -14.66 26.46 3.80
C VAL A 42 -13.53 25.45 4.06
N VAL A 43 -12.31 25.78 3.61
CA VAL A 43 -11.11 24.96 3.86
C VAL A 43 -10.87 24.79 5.37
N LEU A 44 -10.89 25.89 6.13
CA LEU A 44 -10.66 25.86 7.58
C LEU A 44 -11.77 25.10 8.34
N ASN A 45 -13.04 25.29 7.97
CA ASN A 45 -14.15 24.55 8.57
C ASN A 45 -14.05 23.03 8.31
N TYR A 46 -13.70 22.64 7.08
CA TYR A 46 -13.50 21.25 6.72
C TYR A 46 -12.34 20.64 7.50
N MET A 47 -11.20 21.33 7.56
CA MET A 47 -10.03 20.91 8.33
C MET A 47 -10.33 20.78 9.82
N ALA A 48 -11.02 21.75 10.42
CA ALA A 48 -11.36 21.70 11.83
C ALA A 48 -12.21 20.46 12.17
N LYS A 49 -13.16 20.11 11.29
CA LYS A 49 -13.95 18.88 11.41
C LYS A 49 -13.07 17.63 11.26
N ALA A 50 -12.15 17.59 10.30
CA ALA A 50 -11.23 16.47 10.14
C ALA A 50 -10.34 16.28 11.38
N LEU A 51 -9.78 17.38 11.92
CA LEU A 51 -8.95 17.38 13.12
C LEU A 51 -9.73 16.97 14.36
N ALA A 52 -10.98 17.41 14.51
CA ALA A 52 -11.83 17.02 15.63
C ALA A 52 -12.14 15.51 15.66
N ASN A 53 -12.16 14.87 14.48
CA ASN A 53 -12.44 13.44 14.32
C ASN A 53 -11.17 12.58 14.16
N GLU A 54 -9.98 13.17 14.26
CA GLU A 54 -8.73 12.40 14.17
C GLU A 54 -8.55 11.54 15.44
N LEU A 55 -8.26 10.25 15.25
CA LEU A 55 -8.19 9.27 16.33
C LEU A 55 -6.88 9.31 17.13
N LEU A 56 -5.86 9.99 16.60
CA LEU A 56 -4.56 10.13 17.27
C LEU A 56 -4.69 10.94 18.55
N THR A 57 -3.95 10.57 19.60
CA THR A 57 -3.84 11.43 20.78
C THR A 57 -2.97 12.64 20.48
N THR A 58 -3.15 13.73 21.23
CA THR A 58 -2.33 14.94 21.10
C THR A 58 -0.84 14.63 21.25
N ASP A 59 -0.47 13.75 22.18
CA ASP A 59 0.93 13.39 22.44
C ASP A 59 1.56 12.62 21.27
N GLN A 60 0.80 11.71 20.65
CA GLN A 60 1.23 10.98 19.46
C GLN A 60 1.39 11.91 18.25
N ALA A 61 0.37 12.74 18.01
CA ALA A 61 0.31 13.69 16.91
C ALA A 61 1.39 14.78 17.01
N ASN A 62 1.74 15.19 18.22
CA ASN A 62 2.72 16.25 18.46
C ASN A 62 4.16 15.75 18.62
N SER A 63 4.39 14.44 18.55
CA SER A 63 5.75 13.91 18.54
C SER A 63 6.53 14.46 17.34
N GLY A 64 7.79 14.88 17.56
CA GLY A 64 8.60 15.53 16.52
C GLY A 64 8.81 14.68 15.25
N ASN A 65 8.58 13.38 15.34
CA ASN A 65 8.71 12.41 14.25
C ASN A 65 7.38 11.95 13.66
N PHE A 66 6.24 12.53 14.08
CA PHE A 66 4.93 12.10 13.61
C PHE A 66 4.79 12.29 12.09
N ARG A 67 4.52 11.20 11.37
CA ARG A 67 4.20 11.24 9.94
C ARG A 67 3.06 10.27 9.68
N PHE A 68 2.10 10.70 8.88
CA PHE A 68 1.14 9.73 8.36
C PHE A 68 1.89 8.76 7.45
N ASN A 69 1.55 7.48 7.54
CA ASN A 69 2.03 6.49 6.59
C ASN A 69 1.53 6.92 5.20
N ASP A 70 2.43 7.46 4.40
CA ASP A 70 2.20 7.76 3.00
C ASP A 70 2.13 6.42 2.28
N VAL A 71 0.91 5.90 2.14
CA VAL A 71 0.65 4.59 1.55
C VAL A 71 1.23 4.52 0.14
N GLY A 72 1.26 5.64 -0.60
CA GLY A 72 1.91 5.73 -1.91
C GLY A 72 3.42 5.54 -1.80
N ARG A 73 4.08 6.32 -0.95
CA ARG A 73 5.53 6.19 -0.71
C ARG A 73 5.92 4.82 -0.17
N PHE A 74 5.10 4.22 0.69
CA PHE A 74 5.35 2.87 1.21
C PHE A 74 5.32 1.82 0.09
N LYS A 75 4.36 1.92 -0.83
CA LYS A 75 4.27 1.03 -2.00
C LYS A 75 5.49 1.20 -2.90
N GLU A 76 5.84 2.43 -3.24
CA GLU A 76 7.00 2.73 -4.07
C GLU A 76 8.30 2.22 -3.44
N GLN A 77 8.52 2.47 -2.14
CA GLN A 77 9.68 1.94 -1.42
C GLN A 77 9.70 0.43 -1.39
N TYR A 78 8.55 -0.23 -1.16
CA TYR A 78 8.47 -1.68 -1.19
C TYR A 78 8.84 -2.26 -2.55
N LEU A 79 8.33 -1.68 -3.64
CA LEU A 79 8.65 -2.10 -5.01
C LEU A 79 10.11 -1.83 -5.35
N ALA A 80 10.63 -0.65 -5.02
CA ALA A 80 12.04 -0.31 -5.23
C ALA A 80 12.99 -1.26 -4.48
N ASN A 81 12.65 -1.63 -3.24
CA ASN A 81 13.42 -2.62 -2.48
C ASN A 81 13.46 -3.97 -3.18
N ILE A 82 12.33 -4.43 -3.74
CA ILE A 82 12.27 -5.66 -4.52
C ILE A 82 13.12 -5.54 -5.78
N GLU A 83 12.99 -4.45 -6.54
CA GLU A 83 13.76 -4.22 -7.77
C GLU A 83 15.28 -4.20 -7.53
N SER A 84 15.69 -3.60 -6.41
CA SER A 84 17.09 -3.52 -5.99
C SER A 84 17.64 -4.82 -5.39
N ASP A 85 16.78 -5.82 -5.13
CA ASP A 85 17.17 -7.09 -4.54
C ASP A 85 18.12 -7.85 -5.48
N THR A 86 19.29 -8.20 -4.95
CA THR A 86 20.33 -8.94 -5.67
C THR A 86 20.15 -10.46 -5.63
N ASP A 87 19.16 -10.97 -4.89
CA ASP A 87 18.88 -12.40 -4.84
C ASP A 87 18.61 -12.96 -6.26
N ARG A 88 19.37 -14.00 -6.59
CA ARG A 88 19.32 -14.69 -7.87
C ARG A 88 18.33 -15.85 -7.87
N SER A 89 17.65 -16.13 -6.76
CA SER A 89 16.59 -17.13 -6.71
C SER A 89 15.51 -16.84 -7.75
N MET A 90 14.96 -17.90 -8.34
CA MET A 90 13.88 -17.81 -9.32
C MET A 90 12.70 -16.98 -8.79
N LYS A 91 12.40 -17.15 -7.50
CA LYS A 91 11.36 -16.41 -6.79
C LYS A 91 11.66 -14.91 -6.74
N ALA A 92 12.90 -14.52 -6.40
CA ALA A 92 13.31 -13.11 -6.38
C ALA A 92 13.30 -12.50 -7.80
N GLN A 93 13.78 -13.23 -8.80
CA GLN A 93 13.73 -12.80 -10.20
C GLN A 93 12.30 -12.56 -10.68
N LEU A 94 11.37 -13.46 -10.35
CA LEU A 94 9.96 -13.31 -10.69
C LEU A 94 9.33 -12.11 -9.99
N LYS A 95 9.60 -11.92 -8.69
CA LYS A 95 9.11 -10.75 -7.94
C LYS A 95 9.58 -9.44 -8.56
N ARG A 96 10.86 -9.36 -8.98
CA ARG A 96 11.43 -8.21 -9.68
C ARG A 96 10.76 -7.92 -11.01
N LYS A 97 10.50 -8.96 -11.80
CA LYS A 97 9.75 -8.81 -13.06
C LYS A 97 8.35 -8.29 -12.83
N ILE A 98 7.65 -8.80 -11.81
CA ILE A 98 6.30 -8.32 -11.48
C ILE A 98 6.33 -6.85 -11.04
N ALA A 99 7.30 -6.45 -10.21
CA ALA A 99 7.46 -5.05 -9.81
C ALA A 99 7.65 -4.13 -11.03
N ARG A 100 8.41 -4.56 -12.03
CA ARG A 100 8.74 -3.77 -13.23
C ARG A 100 7.63 -3.75 -14.29
N VAL A 101 6.85 -4.82 -14.42
CA VAL A 101 5.92 -5.04 -15.55
C VAL A 101 4.50 -4.56 -15.26
N PHE A 102 4.12 -4.44 -13.99
CA PHE A 102 2.79 -4.01 -13.58
C PHE A 102 2.81 -2.59 -13.02
N GLU A 103 1.68 -1.89 -13.14
CA GLU A 103 1.46 -0.62 -12.42
C GLU A 103 1.68 -0.80 -10.92
N ALA A 104 2.22 0.22 -10.25
CA ALA A 104 2.67 0.12 -8.85
C ALA A 104 1.60 -0.45 -7.90
N ASP A 105 0.34 -0.04 -8.06
CA ASP A 105 -0.76 -0.54 -7.24
C ASP A 105 -1.03 -2.03 -7.46
N ILE A 106 -1.02 -2.47 -8.72
CA ILE A 106 -1.26 -3.87 -9.10
C ILE A 106 -0.06 -4.73 -8.68
N ALA A 107 1.17 -4.27 -8.94
CA ALA A 107 2.40 -4.93 -8.54
C ALA A 107 2.44 -5.13 -7.02
N TYR A 108 2.16 -4.07 -6.25
CA TYR A 108 2.11 -4.13 -4.80
C TYR A 108 1.04 -5.11 -4.30
N GLN A 109 -0.16 -5.06 -4.88
CA GLN A 109 -1.24 -5.97 -4.50
C GLN A 109 -0.84 -7.43 -4.75
N ILE A 110 -0.27 -7.76 -5.91
CA ILE A 110 0.18 -9.11 -6.25
C ILE A 110 1.30 -9.55 -5.30
N LEU A 111 2.35 -8.76 -5.14
CA LEU A 111 3.55 -9.13 -4.38
C LEU A 111 3.28 -9.29 -2.88
N THR A 112 2.27 -8.59 -2.35
CA THR A 112 1.89 -8.69 -0.93
C THR A 112 0.75 -9.68 -0.65
N SER A 113 0.11 -10.21 -1.71
CA SER A 113 -1.06 -11.10 -1.58
C SER A 113 -0.81 -12.49 -2.18
N CYS A 114 0.32 -12.71 -2.83
CA CYS A 114 0.66 -13.97 -3.47
C CYS A 114 1.99 -14.52 -2.95
N ASP A 115 2.01 -15.81 -2.65
CA ASP A 115 3.24 -16.57 -2.47
C ASP A 115 3.57 -17.34 -3.76
N PHE A 116 4.75 -17.05 -4.29
CA PHE A 116 5.29 -17.67 -5.50
C PHE A 116 5.98 -18.98 -5.13
N GLY A 117 5.35 -20.08 -5.52
CA GLY A 117 5.81 -21.42 -5.24
C GLY A 117 6.83 -21.91 -6.27
N ALA A 118 6.68 -23.17 -6.66
CA ALA A 118 7.59 -23.83 -7.59
C ALA A 118 6.90 -24.17 -8.92
N ALA A 119 7.72 -24.34 -9.95
CA ALA A 119 7.35 -25.02 -11.17
C ALA A 119 7.32 -26.54 -10.95
N VAL A 120 6.21 -27.19 -11.32
CA VAL A 120 6.09 -28.65 -11.30
C VAL A 120 5.47 -29.09 -12.62
N LYS A 121 6.26 -29.82 -13.44
CA LYS A 121 5.91 -30.15 -14.82
C LYS A 121 5.61 -28.88 -15.63
N ASN A 122 4.51 -28.84 -16.37
CA ASN A 122 4.06 -27.69 -17.17
C ASN A 122 3.24 -26.65 -16.38
N LYS A 123 3.27 -26.69 -15.05
CA LYS A 123 2.43 -25.84 -14.19
C LYS A 123 3.27 -25.06 -13.20
N TYR A 124 2.92 -23.80 -13.00
CA TYR A 124 3.48 -22.97 -11.96
C TYR A 124 2.43 -22.63 -10.90
N TYR A 125 2.78 -22.79 -9.63
CA TYR A 125 1.85 -22.66 -8.53
C TYR A 125 2.03 -21.32 -7.81
N ILE A 126 0.93 -20.59 -7.66
CA ILE A 126 0.84 -19.39 -6.83
C ILE A 126 -0.21 -19.64 -5.76
N LYS A 127 0.12 -19.32 -4.51
CA LYS A 127 -0.81 -19.40 -3.39
C LYS A 127 -1.26 -18.00 -3.00
N LEU A 128 -2.57 -17.80 -2.87
CA LEU A 128 -3.09 -16.54 -2.35
C LEU A 128 -2.92 -16.50 -0.82
N LEU A 129 -2.28 -15.43 -0.35
CA LEU A 129 -2.11 -15.09 1.07
C LEU A 129 -3.21 -14.14 1.58
N LYS A 130 -3.93 -13.50 0.67
CA LYS A 130 -5.08 -12.65 0.95
C LYS A 130 -6.19 -12.97 -0.03
N ASN A 131 -7.43 -12.72 0.36
CA ASN A 131 -8.58 -12.88 -0.52
C ASN A 131 -8.60 -11.75 -1.57
N ILE A 132 -7.91 -11.99 -2.69
CA ILE A 132 -7.86 -11.08 -3.85
C ILE A 132 -8.35 -11.78 -5.10
N SER A 133 -9.01 -11.01 -5.98
CA SER A 133 -9.41 -11.49 -7.31
C SER A 133 -8.33 -11.14 -8.33
N LEU A 134 -7.69 -12.16 -8.89
CA LEU A 134 -6.78 -12.00 -10.03
C LEU A 134 -7.60 -12.15 -11.32
N SER A 135 -7.65 -11.09 -12.14
CA SER A 135 -8.28 -11.15 -13.46
C SER A 135 -7.50 -12.06 -14.40
N ASP A 136 -8.14 -12.57 -15.45
CA ASP A 136 -7.48 -13.45 -16.42
C ASP A 136 -6.36 -12.74 -17.18
N HIS A 137 -6.51 -11.43 -17.43
CA HIS A 137 -5.43 -10.61 -17.97
C HIS A 137 -4.20 -10.59 -17.06
N ILE A 138 -4.40 -10.40 -15.74
CA ILE A 138 -3.30 -10.42 -14.77
C ILE A 138 -2.66 -11.81 -14.71
N LYS A 139 -3.46 -12.88 -14.66
CA LYS A 139 -2.94 -14.26 -14.64
C LYS A 139 -2.10 -14.57 -15.89
N SER A 140 -2.56 -14.16 -17.07
CA SER A 140 -1.84 -14.34 -18.33
C SER A 140 -0.51 -13.59 -18.34
N LYS A 141 -0.50 -12.34 -17.87
CA LYS A 141 0.72 -11.53 -17.76
C LYS A 141 1.72 -12.10 -16.74
N ILE A 142 1.23 -12.62 -15.60
CA ILE A 142 2.06 -13.34 -14.63
C ILE A 142 2.64 -14.61 -15.26
N LEU A 143 1.85 -15.39 -16.00
CA LEU A 143 2.31 -16.60 -16.67
C LEU A 143 3.44 -16.29 -17.68
N HIS A 144 3.30 -15.21 -18.44
CA HIS A 144 4.35 -14.74 -19.35
C HIS A 144 5.67 -14.43 -18.60
N GLU A 145 5.60 -13.74 -17.47
CA GLU A 145 6.79 -13.48 -16.66
C GLU A 145 7.37 -14.73 -16.01
N VAL A 146 6.53 -15.70 -15.64
CA VAL A 146 6.97 -17.01 -15.16
C VAL A 146 7.72 -17.75 -16.26
N GLN A 147 7.21 -17.78 -17.50
CA GLN A 147 7.89 -18.43 -18.62
C GLN A 147 9.26 -17.78 -18.91
N ALA A 148 9.35 -16.46 -18.79
CA ALA A 148 10.61 -15.73 -18.97
C ALA A 148 11.67 -16.02 -17.89
N VAL A 149 11.30 -16.61 -16.74
CA VAL A 149 12.23 -16.95 -15.64
C VAL A 149 12.45 -18.45 -15.52
N CYS A 150 11.36 -19.22 -15.52
CA CYS A 150 11.35 -20.67 -15.29
C CYS A 150 11.57 -21.47 -16.57
N GLY A 151 11.40 -20.87 -17.75
CA GLY A 151 11.44 -21.54 -19.05
C GLY A 151 10.06 -21.73 -19.68
N ASN A 152 10.07 -21.93 -21.00
CA ASN A 152 8.87 -21.98 -21.84
C ASN A 152 8.02 -23.25 -21.66
N ASP A 153 8.50 -24.24 -20.90
CA ASP A 153 7.78 -25.50 -20.64
C ASP A 153 6.57 -25.30 -19.72
N ILE A 154 6.44 -24.12 -19.10
CA ILE A 154 5.30 -23.77 -18.25
C ILE A 154 4.15 -23.25 -19.11
N GLU A 155 3.07 -24.02 -19.20
CA GLU A 155 1.89 -23.68 -20.00
C GLU A 155 0.76 -23.07 -19.18
N GLN A 156 0.73 -23.35 -17.86
CA GLN A 156 -0.41 -23.01 -17.03
C GLN A 156 0.00 -22.44 -15.67
N LEU A 157 -0.71 -21.39 -15.27
CA LEU A 157 -0.68 -20.86 -13.91
C LEU A 157 -1.77 -21.52 -13.06
N LYS A 158 -1.40 -22.14 -11.94
CA LYS A 158 -2.32 -22.70 -10.95
C LYS A 158 -2.36 -21.84 -9.71
N VAL A 159 -3.51 -21.22 -9.48
CA VAL A 159 -3.77 -20.38 -8.30
C VAL A 159 -4.44 -21.25 -7.23
N ILE A 160 -3.74 -21.43 -6.11
CA ILE A 160 -4.30 -22.04 -4.91
C ILE A 160 -5.03 -20.91 -4.16
N PRO A 161 -6.36 -21.04 -3.93
CA PRO A 161 -7.14 -19.99 -3.31
C PRO A 161 -6.69 -19.75 -1.87
N PHE A 162 -7.06 -18.58 -1.36
CA PHE A 162 -6.82 -18.24 0.03
C PHE A 162 -7.64 -19.17 0.93
N ASP A 163 -6.98 -19.75 1.94
CA ASP A 163 -7.61 -20.68 2.88
C ASP A 163 -7.80 -20.00 4.22
N GLU A 164 -9.02 -19.51 4.45
CA GLU A 164 -9.40 -18.81 5.68
C GLU A 164 -9.28 -19.70 6.93
N SER A 165 -9.37 -21.02 6.78
CA SER A 165 -9.35 -21.97 7.90
C SER A 165 -7.97 -22.16 8.54
N LYS A 166 -6.89 -21.73 7.87
CA LYS A 166 -5.50 -21.88 8.33
C LYS A 166 -4.96 -20.69 9.12
N GLN A 167 -5.80 -19.71 9.47
CA GLN A 167 -5.38 -18.54 10.25
C GLN A 167 -5.37 -18.75 11.78
N VAL A 168 -5.91 -19.86 12.31
CA VAL A 168 -5.84 -20.14 13.76
C VAL A 168 -4.51 -20.82 14.09
N THR A 169 -3.49 -20.00 14.33
CA THR A 169 -2.45 -20.15 15.38
C THR A 169 -1.32 -19.18 15.04
N ASN A 170 -1.38 -17.96 15.56
CA ASN A 170 -0.23 -17.11 15.92
C ASN A 170 -0.80 -15.91 16.69
N GLY A 171 -1.25 -16.21 17.90
CA GLY A 171 -1.72 -15.25 18.89
C GLY A 171 -1.50 -15.84 20.27
N THR A 172 -0.24 -16.14 20.59
CA THR A 172 0.20 -16.43 21.95
C THR A 172 0.94 -15.19 22.43
N THR A 173 0.31 -14.35 23.23
CA THR A 173 0.72 -14.07 24.62
C THR A 173 -0.40 -13.30 25.32
#